data_AF-A0A9Q3KBS0-F1
#
_entry.id   AF-A0A9Q3KBS0-F1
#
_cell.length_a   1.000
_cell.length_b   1.000
_cell.length_c   1.000
_cell.angle_alpha   90.00
_cell.angle_beta   90.00
_cell.angle_gamma   90.00
#
_symmetry.space_group_name_H-M   'P 1'
#
loop_
_entity.id
_entity.type
_entity.pdbx_description
1 polymer ?
#
loop_
_entity_poly.entity_id
_entity_poly.type
_entity_poly.pdbx_seq_one_letter_code
_entity_poly.pdbx_strand_id
1 'polypeptide(L)'
;ILIDSGATHSLIAKQFVQKYSLTTSELPEKIPLIILDSSESPSLFVTHHTKYMVELPSFPSFECDFLVIDTPKGEDLILGFDFLNHCNPSIDWRQGLITFNADHEDYCYPSNSFRNDFSSAKSCAALVGDSRTP
;
A
#
# COMPACT_ATOMS: atom_id res chain seq x y z
N ILE A 1 0.20 -9.31 -5.64
CA ILE A 1 0.40 -8.46 -4.45
C ILE A 1 1.89 -8.42 -4.17
N LEU A 2 2.46 -7.24 -3.99
CA LEU A 2 3.83 -7.02 -3.55
C LEU A 2 3.85 -6.61 -2.08
N ILE A 3 4.82 -7.11 -1.32
CA ILE A 3 5.11 -6.64 0.05
C ILE A 3 6.34 -5.73 -0.04
N ASP A 4 6.18 -4.45 0.31
CA ASP A 4 7.27 -3.47 0.21
C ASP A 4 7.35 -2.62 1.48
N SER A 5 8.30 -2.95 2.36
CA SER A 5 8.59 -2.14 3.55
C SER A 5 9.21 -0.77 3.22
N GLY A 6 9.65 -0.55 1.97
CA GLY A 6 10.10 0.74 1.47
C GLY A 6 8.95 1.64 1.01
N ALA A 7 7.75 1.09 0.84
CA ALA A 7 6.54 1.87 0.59
C ALA A 7 5.98 2.41 1.91
N THR A 8 5.77 3.72 2.04
CA THR A 8 5.20 4.30 3.28
C THR A 8 3.76 3.87 3.50
N HIS A 9 2.99 3.80 2.42
CA HIS A 9 1.57 3.47 2.42
C HIS A 9 1.29 2.30 1.48
N SER A 10 0.17 1.63 1.70
CA SER A 10 -0.35 0.61 0.80
C SER A 10 -0.93 1.25 -0.45
N LEU A 11 -0.60 0.69 -1.62
CA LEU A 11 -0.89 1.26 -2.94
C LEU A 11 -1.73 0.29 -3.77
N ILE A 12 -2.66 0.82 -4.57
CA ILE A 12 -3.45 0.05 -5.53
C ILE A 12 -3.35 0.66 -6.92
N ALA A 13 -3.21 -0.21 -7.91
CA ALA A 13 -3.11 0.23 -9.29
C ALA A 13 -4.46 0.76 -9.80
N LYS A 14 -4.45 1.93 -10.43
CA LYS A 14 -5.64 2.51 -11.07
C LYS A 14 -6.29 1.57 -12.08
N GLN A 15 -5.49 0.81 -12.83
CA GLN A 15 -5.99 -0.20 -13.76
C GLN A 15 -6.77 -1.32 -13.05
N PHE A 16 -6.37 -1.69 -11.83
CA PHE A 16 -7.06 -2.69 -11.02
C PHE A 16 -8.39 -2.13 -10.51
N VAL A 17 -8.38 -0.91 -9.98
CA VAL A 17 -9.60 -0.18 -9.59
C VAL A 17 -10.61 -0.15 -10.73
N GLN A 18 -10.17 0.18 -11.94
CA GLN A 18 -11.02 0.22 -13.14
C GLN A 18 -11.52 -1.17 -13.53
N LYS A 19 -10.63 -2.16 -13.58
CA LYS A 19 -10.95 -3.55 -13.97
C LYS A 19 -12.04 -4.15 -13.09
N TYR A 20 -12.01 -3.86 -11.79
CA TYR A 20 -12.98 -4.39 -10.83
C TYR A 20 -14.07 -3.38 -10.42
N SER A 21 -14.12 -2.21 -11.07
CA SER A 21 -15.13 -1.17 -10.81
C SER A 21 -15.21 -0.76 -9.34
N LEU A 22 -14.06 -0.62 -8.67
CA LEU A 22 -14.00 -0.25 -7.27
C LEU A 22 -14.39 1.23 -7.08
N THR A 23 -15.15 1.52 -6.03
CA THR A 23 -15.49 2.90 -5.65
C THR A 23 -14.26 3.59 -5.09
N THR A 24 -13.97 4.80 -5.59
CA THR A 24 -12.90 5.66 -5.09
C THR A 24 -13.47 6.90 -4.42
N SER A 25 -12.73 7.41 -3.42
CA SER A 25 -13.03 8.68 -2.76
C SER A 25 -11.85 9.64 -2.90
N GLU A 26 -12.12 10.93 -3.05
CA GLU A 26 -11.09 11.97 -3.06
C GLU A 26 -10.43 12.08 -1.67
N LEU A 27 -9.13 12.35 -1.66
CA LEU A 27 -8.39 12.68 -0.46
C LEU A 27 -8.64 14.15 -0.06
N PRO A 28 -8.71 14.48 1.23
CA PRO A 28 -8.83 15.87 1.68
C PRO A 28 -7.67 16.77 1.21
N GLU A 29 -6.47 16.20 1.11
CA GLU A 29 -5.26 16.85 0.62
C GLU A 29 -4.52 15.93 -0.35
N LYS A 30 -3.88 16.51 -1.37
CA LYS A 30 -3.07 15.75 -2.32
C LYS A 30 -1.78 15.30 -1.64
N ILE A 31 -1.42 14.04 -1.81
CA ILE A 31 -0.20 13.48 -1.20
C ILE A 31 0.88 13.38 -2.28
N PRO A 32 2.06 13.98 -2.10
CA PRO A 32 3.15 13.80 -3.05
C PRO A 32 3.68 12.36 -2.97
N LEU A 33 3.80 11.72 -4.13
CA LEU A 33 4.42 10.41 -4.31
C LEU A 33 5.84 10.60 -4.81
N ILE A 34 6.81 10.27 -3.95
CA ILE A 34 8.23 10.23 -4.26
C ILE A 34 8.58 8.79 -4.59
N ILE A 35 8.68 8.51 -5.88
CA ILE A 35 9.28 7.27 -6.36
C ILE A 35 10.79 7.48 -6.32
N LEU A 36 11.51 6.65 -5.57
CA LEU A 36 12.97 6.69 -5.50
C LEU A 36 13.57 6.15 -6.81
N ASP A 37 13.53 6.96 -7.87
CA ASP A 37 14.09 6.66 -9.18
C ASP A 37 15.31 7.51 -9.56
N SER A 38 15.92 8.19 -8.57
CA SER A 38 17.06 9.13 -8.69
C SER A 38 16.74 10.61 -9.01
N SER A 39 15.48 11.06 -8.95
CA SER A 39 15.15 12.49 -9.09
C SER A 39 14.79 13.20 -7.77
N GLU A 40 15.22 14.46 -7.61
CA GLU A 40 15.03 15.30 -6.40
C GLU A 40 13.60 15.89 -6.26
N SER A 41 12.67 15.55 -7.15
CA SER A 41 11.30 16.11 -7.18
C SER A 41 10.24 15.02 -7.04
N PRO A 42 9.09 15.30 -6.39
CA PRO A 42 8.00 14.33 -6.35
C PRO A 42 7.56 13.95 -7.76
N SER A 43 7.60 12.66 -8.04
CA SER A 43 7.27 12.11 -9.35
C SER A 43 5.81 12.34 -9.74
N LEU A 44 4.88 12.28 -8.76
CA LEU A 44 3.43 12.37 -8.95
C LEU A 44 2.72 12.88 -7.69
N PHE A 45 1.42 13.21 -7.82
CA PHE A 45 0.53 13.50 -6.68
C PHE A 45 -0.64 12.51 -6.65
N VAL A 46 -0.85 11.88 -5.51
CA VAL A 46 -2.00 11.02 -5.22
C VAL A 46 -3.17 11.88 -4.79
N THR A 47 -4.35 11.59 -5.36
CA THR A 47 -5.58 12.36 -5.12
C THR A 47 -6.76 11.52 -4.64
N HIS A 48 -6.67 10.18 -4.75
CA HIS A 48 -7.77 9.27 -4.46
C HIS A 48 -7.30 8.08 -3.63
N HIS A 49 -8.23 7.53 -2.87
CA HIS A 49 -8.09 6.29 -2.13
C HIS A 49 -9.29 5.38 -2.40
N THR A 50 -9.13 4.09 -2.07
CA THR A 50 -10.21 3.11 -2.14
C THR A 50 -10.00 2.03 -1.08
N LYS A 51 -11.10 1.57 -0.50
CA LYS A 51 -11.10 0.43 0.40
C LYS A 51 -11.26 -0.85 -0.40
N TYR A 52 -10.42 -1.83 -0.13
CA TYR A 52 -10.46 -3.12 -0.81
C TYR A 52 -10.29 -4.26 0.19
N MET A 53 -11.13 -5.29 0.06
CA MET A 53 -11.02 -6.52 0.85
C MET A 53 -9.95 -7.42 0.22
N VAL A 54 -8.82 -7.53 0.89
CA VAL A 54 -7.68 -8.34 0.45
C VAL A 54 -7.89 -9.78 0.91
N GLU A 55 -7.70 -10.71 -0.01
CA GLU A 55 -7.71 -12.15 0.26
C GLU A 55 -6.32 -12.71 -0.02
N LEU A 56 -5.71 -13.33 0.99
CA LEU A 56 -4.43 -14.00 0.90
C LEU A 56 -4.60 -15.49 1.20
N PRO A 57 -3.89 -16.40 0.49
CA PRO A 57 -3.95 -17.82 0.80
C PRO A 57 -3.57 -18.08 2.26
N SER A 58 -4.38 -18.87 2.97
CA SER A 58 -4.13 -19.26 4.35
C SER A 58 -4.06 -18.10 5.36
N PHE A 59 -4.67 -16.95 5.02
CA PHE A 59 -4.78 -15.80 5.91
C PHE A 59 -6.22 -15.24 5.89
N PRO A 60 -6.77 -14.78 7.02
CA PRO A 60 -8.09 -14.15 7.03
C PRO A 60 -8.16 -12.96 6.08
N SER A 61 -9.30 -12.79 5.40
CA SER A 61 -9.54 -11.60 4.60
C SER A 61 -9.53 -10.35 5.48
N PHE A 62 -9.03 -9.24 4.95
CA PHE A 62 -8.94 -7.98 5.67
C PHE A 62 -9.24 -6.81 4.75
N GLU A 63 -9.90 -5.77 5.29
CA GLU A 63 -10.06 -4.51 4.57
C GLU A 63 -8.77 -3.69 4.69
N CYS A 64 -8.29 -3.18 3.58
CA CYS A 64 -7.17 -2.23 3.54
C CYS A 64 -7.60 -1.00 2.74
N ASP A 65 -7.19 0.17 3.22
CA ASP A 65 -7.39 1.44 2.54
C ASP A 65 -6.15 1.79 1.72
N PHE A 66 -6.31 1.78 0.41
CA PHE A 66 -5.23 1.92 -0.55
C PHE A 66 -5.22 3.29 -1.22
N LEU A 67 -4.03 3.87 -1.35
CA LEU A 67 -3.81 5.00 -2.22
C LEU A 67 -3.82 4.57 -3.69
N VAL A 68 -4.64 5.24 -4.51
CA VAL A 68 -4.78 4.90 -5.93
C VAL A 68 -3.67 5.58 -6.73
N ILE A 69 -2.83 4.78 -7.38
CA ILE A 69 -1.71 5.28 -8.18
C ILE A 69 -1.69 4.69 -9.59
N ASP A 70 -1.06 5.41 -10.50
CA ASP A 70 -0.66 4.86 -11.80
C ASP A 70 0.64 4.07 -11.60
N THR A 71 0.54 2.75 -11.35
CA THR A 71 1.69 1.88 -11.11
C THR A 71 2.49 1.65 -12.40
N PRO A 72 3.80 1.97 -12.46
CA PRO A 72 4.60 1.76 -13.67
C PRO A 72 4.93 0.28 -13.95
N LYS A 73 4.80 -0.61 -12.96
CA LYS A 73 5.34 -1.99 -13.02
C LYS A 73 4.31 -3.13 -13.04
N GLY A 74 3.02 -2.80 -13.08
CA GLY A 74 1.96 -3.79 -13.30
C GLY A 74 1.57 -4.61 -12.07
N GLU A 75 2.12 -4.32 -10.89
CA GLU A 75 1.61 -4.86 -9.63
C GLU A 75 0.26 -4.25 -9.30
N ASP A 76 -0.76 -5.10 -9.13
CA ASP A 76 -2.11 -4.65 -8.82
C ASP A 76 -2.26 -4.01 -7.43
N LEU A 77 -1.51 -4.54 -6.45
CA LEU A 77 -1.57 -4.15 -5.04
C LEU A 77 -0.16 -4.21 -4.43
N ILE A 78 0.20 -3.19 -3.65
CA ILE A 78 1.40 -3.12 -2.83
C ILE A 78 0.96 -2.92 -1.37
N LEU A 79 1.34 -3.83 -0.49
CA LEU A 79 1.17 -3.66 0.95
C LEU A 79 2.44 -3.00 1.51
N GLY A 80 2.26 -1.77 2.00
CA GLY A 80 3.32 -0.91 2.48
C GLY A 80 3.62 -1.07 3.96
N PHE A 81 4.45 -0.17 4.46
CA PHE A 81 4.85 -0.10 5.86
C PHE A 81 3.67 0.15 6.80
N ASP A 82 2.65 0.90 6.39
CA ASP A 82 1.41 1.07 7.16
C ASP A 82 0.76 -0.27 7.54
N PHE A 83 0.58 -1.15 6.56
CA PHE A 83 0.05 -2.50 6.78
C PHE A 83 1.05 -3.36 7.58
N LEU A 84 2.32 -3.35 7.20
CA LEU A 84 3.34 -4.19 7.85
C LEU A 84 3.59 -3.81 9.31
N ASN A 85 3.54 -2.52 9.65
CA ASN A 85 3.68 -2.04 11.01
C ASN A 85 2.44 -2.38 11.86
N HIS A 86 1.24 -2.37 11.25
CA HIS A 86 0.01 -2.77 11.93
C HIS A 86 -0.01 -4.28 12.22
N CYS A 87 0.25 -5.10 11.21
CA CYS A 87 0.16 -6.56 11.35
C CYS A 87 1.42 -7.20 11.97
N ASN A 88 2.55 -6.47 11.95
CA ASN A 88 3.87 -6.90 12.44
C ASN A 88 4.18 -8.38 12.14
N PRO A 89 4.17 -8.79 10.86
CA PRO A 89 4.35 -10.18 10.50
C PRO A 89 5.75 -10.69 10.82
N SER A 90 5.86 -11.98 11.15
CA SER A 90 7.14 -12.67 11.13
C SER A 90 7.49 -13.04 9.69
N ILE A 91 8.71 -12.73 9.26
CA ILE A 91 9.19 -13.07 7.92
C ILE A 91 10.37 -14.04 8.06
N ASP A 92 10.19 -15.27 7.58
CA ASP A 92 11.27 -16.21 7.36
C ASP A 92 11.81 -16.02 5.94
N TRP A 93 12.85 -15.20 5.82
CA TRP A 93 13.51 -14.91 4.55
C TRP A 93 14.16 -16.15 3.91
N ARG A 94 14.55 -17.16 4.70
CA ARG A 94 15.18 -18.37 4.16
C ARG A 94 14.16 -19.31 3.54
N GLN A 95 12.97 -19.38 4.13
CA GLN A 95 11.86 -20.22 3.64
C GLN A 95 10.93 -19.46 2.69
N GLY A 96 11.04 -18.14 2.61
CA GLY A 96 10.11 -17.31 1.85
C GLY A 96 8.72 -17.29 2.46
N LEU A 97 8.62 -17.41 3.79
CA LEU A 97 7.35 -17.48 4.52
C LEU A 97 7.06 -16.16 5.22
N ILE A 98 5.82 -15.70 5.13
CA ILE A 98 5.29 -14.59 5.92
C ILE A 98 4.18 -15.15 6.81
N THR A 99 4.32 -14.96 8.11
CA THR A 99 3.37 -15.41 9.11
C THR A 99 2.80 -14.20 9.83
N PHE A 100 1.48 -14.07 9.79
CA PHE A 100 0.75 -13.02 10.49
C PHE A 100 0.24 -13.56 11.83
N ASN A 101 0.41 -12.78 12.91
CA ASN A 101 0.05 -13.23 14.25
C ASN A 101 -1.46 -13.04 14.48
N ALA A 102 -2.25 -14.11 14.36
CA ALA A 102 -3.72 -14.11 14.48
C ALA A 102 -4.27 -13.53 15.80
N ASP A 103 -3.41 -13.29 16.79
CA ASP A 103 -3.78 -12.90 18.15
C ASP A 103 -4.17 -11.42 18.32
N HIS A 104 -4.06 -10.61 17.25
CA HIS A 104 -4.67 -9.28 17.22
C HIS A 104 -6.08 -9.37 16.64
N GLU A 105 -7.11 -9.31 17.50
CA GLU A 105 -8.53 -9.21 17.10
C GLU A 105 -8.85 -7.98 16.22
N ASP A 106 -7.87 -7.11 15.98
CA ASP A 106 -7.95 -5.87 15.19
C ASP A 106 -7.52 -6.03 13.71
N TYR A 107 -7.80 -7.19 13.08
CA TYR A 107 -7.67 -7.31 11.61
C TYR A 107 -8.69 -6.45 10.85
N CYS A 108 -9.71 -5.95 11.54
CA CYS A 108 -10.39 -4.74 11.12
C CYS A 108 -9.40 -3.59 11.31
N TYR A 109 -8.71 -3.20 10.24
CA TYR A 109 -8.15 -1.84 10.12
C TYR A 109 -9.16 -0.89 10.75
N PRO A 110 -8.85 -0.20 11.86
CA PRO A 110 -9.83 0.66 12.50
C PRO A 110 -10.20 1.73 11.47
N SER A 111 -11.42 1.61 10.95
CA SER A 111 -12.02 2.53 9.98
C SER A 111 -12.13 3.96 10.52
N ASN A 112 -11.68 4.22 11.76
CA ASN A 112 -11.80 5.46 12.51
C ASN A 112 -10.50 5.92 13.18
N SER A 113 -9.32 5.46 12.73
CA SER A 113 -8.07 6.12 13.14
C SER A 113 -6.99 6.05 12.09
N PHE A 114 -7.27 6.59 10.91
CA PHE A 114 -6.34 7.63 10.49
C PHE A 114 -6.36 8.65 11.64
N ARG A 115 -5.31 8.70 12.45
CA ARG A 115 -4.91 10.03 12.92
C ARG A 115 -4.93 10.89 11.66
N ASN A 116 -5.47 12.10 11.75
CA ASN A 116 -5.49 13.13 10.71
C ASN A 116 -4.06 13.53 10.26
N ASP A 117 -3.25 12.56 9.91
CA ASP A 117 -1.81 12.58 9.76
C ASP A 117 -1.44 12.22 8.32
N PHE A 118 -2.40 12.24 7.38
CA PHE A 118 -2.07 12.69 6.03
C PHE A 118 -1.48 14.12 6.06
N SER A 119 -1.81 14.92 7.09
CA SER A 119 -1.14 16.21 7.36
C SER A 119 0.28 16.07 7.92
N SER A 120 0.64 14.90 8.46
CA SER A 120 1.94 14.62 9.11
C SER A 120 2.92 13.97 8.14
N ALA A 121 2.45 13.04 7.30
CA ALA A 121 3.24 12.46 6.23
C ALA A 121 3.29 13.42 5.02
N LYS A 122 4.30 14.30 5.03
CA LYS A 122 4.54 15.25 3.92
C LYS A 122 4.88 14.56 2.58
N SER A 123 4.98 13.23 2.53
CA SER A 123 5.34 12.45 1.35
C SER A 123 5.07 10.94 1.52
N CYS A 124 4.69 10.27 0.43
CA CYS A 124 4.76 8.82 0.28
C CYS A 124 6.06 8.44 -0.46
N ALA A 125 6.91 7.60 0.13
CA ALA A 125 7.98 6.94 -0.61
C ALA A 125 7.51 5.57 -1.09
N ALA A 126 7.98 5.13 -2.25
CA ALA A 126 7.89 3.73 -2.69
C ALA A 126 9.15 3.37 -3.48
N LEU A 127 9.71 2.18 -3.20
CA LEU A 127 10.85 1.67 -3.95
C LEU A 127 10.32 0.99 -5.21
N VAL A 128 10.38 1.68 -6.34
CA VAL A 128 10.22 1.02 -7.63
C VAL A 128 11.54 0.32 -7.91
N GLY A 129 11.58 -1.01 -7.76
CA GLY A 129 12.78 -1.80 -8.05
C GLY A 129 13.34 -1.44 -9.43
N ASP A 130 14.65 -1.53 -9.64
CA ASP A 130 15.26 -1.14 -10.92
C ASP A 130 14.79 -2.06 -12.06
N SER A 131 14.28 -1.50 -13.17
CA SER A 131 14.09 -2.24 -14.42
C SER A 131 15.35 -2.12 -15.27
N ARG A 132 16.45 -2.70 -14.80
CA ARG A 132 17.49 -3.15 -15.72
C ARG A 132 17.05 -4.52 -16.25
N THR A 133 16.54 -4.51 -17.47
CA THR A 133 16.36 -5.70 -18.33
C THR A 133 17.51 -5.77 -19.33
N PRO A 134 17.88 -6.93 -19.90
CA PRO A 134 17.56 -8.32 -19.54
C PRO A 134 18.73 -9.09 -18.90
#